data_AF-A0AA40LDZ9-F1
#
_entry.id   AF-A0AA40LDZ9-F1
#
_cell.length_a   1.000
_cell.length_b   1.000
_cell.length_c   1.000
_cell.angle_alpha   90.00
_cell.angle_beta   90.00
_cell.angle_gamma   90.00
#
_symmetry.space_group_name_H-M   'P 1'
#
loop_
_entity.id
_entity.type
_entity.pdbx_description
1 polymer ?
#
loop_
_entity_poly.entity_id
_entity_poly.type
_entity_poly.pdbx_seq_one_letter_code
_entity_poly.pdbx_strand_id
1 'polypeptide(L)'
;MRRSLSSSGRPPTPTARLGPCRHRQAPVALGGLLLLLVALPPGTAGAKDCMFCELTDSADCPGIPMACGDDEACFIGQGTAQDLGPVINKGCVGSEECGRQEPVTYQGVTYSLTSRCCDGDMCNGAPTPAGGLRAGAATGLALGALWLLHGP
;
A
#
# COMPACT_ATOMS: atom_id res chain seq x y z
N MET A 1 -75.78 -12.04 21.51
CA MET A 1 -75.89 -11.06 22.62
C MET A 1 -74.52 -10.43 22.87
N ARG A 2 -74.53 -9.13 23.22
CA ARG A 2 -73.46 -8.27 23.76
C ARG A 2 -72.32 -7.81 22.83
N ARG A 3 -72.32 -6.47 22.66
CA ARG A 3 -71.25 -5.60 22.17
C ARG A 3 -70.15 -5.47 23.24
N SER A 4 -68.93 -5.12 22.81
CA SER A 4 -68.19 -4.04 23.46
C SER A 4 -67.20 -3.41 22.47
N LEU A 5 -67.21 -2.08 22.43
CA LEU A 5 -66.32 -1.23 21.64
C LEU A 5 -64.92 -1.18 22.28
N SER A 6 -63.87 -0.99 21.47
CA SER A 6 -62.70 -0.27 21.95
C SER A 6 -62.04 0.51 20.81
N SER A 7 -62.03 1.83 21.00
CA SER A 7 -61.34 2.85 20.21
C SER A 7 -59.85 2.81 20.51
N SER A 8 -58.97 2.93 19.50
CA SER A 8 -57.66 3.56 19.73
C SER A 8 -56.96 3.96 18.42
N GLY A 9 -56.73 5.27 18.29
CA GLY A 9 -55.45 5.87 17.88
C GLY A 9 -54.84 5.45 16.54
N ARG A 10 -54.92 6.36 15.56
CA ARG A 10 -54.00 6.39 14.41
C ARG A 10 -52.79 7.27 14.79
N PRO A 11 -51.53 6.77 14.74
CA PRO A 11 -50.35 7.63 14.71
C PRO A 11 -49.74 7.73 13.30
N PRO A 12 -48.98 8.81 13.02
CA PRO A 12 -48.76 9.33 11.67
C PRO A 12 -47.61 8.68 10.90
N THR A 13 -47.70 8.78 9.58
CA THR A 13 -46.64 8.57 8.59
C THR A 13 -45.38 9.38 8.90
N PRO A 14 -44.18 8.78 8.88
CA PRO A 14 -42.93 9.54 8.92
C PRO A 14 -42.59 10.08 7.52
N THR A 15 -43.04 11.30 7.22
CA THR A 15 -42.38 12.13 6.18
C THR A 15 -41.12 12.73 6.78
N ALA A 16 -40.00 12.03 6.68
CA ALA A 16 -38.69 12.63 6.92
C ALA A 16 -38.35 13.57 5.75
N ARG A 17 -38.56 14.88 5.94
CA ARG A 17 -37.99 15.91 5.07
C ARG A 17 -36.52 16.04 5.43
N LEU A 18 -35.61 15.58 4.56
CA LEU A 18 -34.22 16.00 4.60
C LEU A 18 -34.15 17.46 4.13
N GLY A 19 -33.98 18.38 5.09
CA GLY A 19 -33.51 19.73 4.79
C GLY A 19 -31.99 19.72 4.55
N PRO A 20 -31.45 20.64 3.74
CA PRO A 20 -30.01 20.76 3.53
C PRO A 20 -29.31 21.27 4.80
N CYS A 21 -28.27 20.57 5.25
CA CYS A 21 -27.33 21.07 6.26
C CYS A 21 -26.55 22.25 5.68
N ARG A 22 -26.96 23.45 6.04
CA ARG A 22 -26.29 24.71 5.68
C ARG A 22 -24.99 24.84 6.48
N HIS A 23 -23.92 24.27 5.96
CA HIS A 23 -22.57 24.36 6.52
C HIS A 23 -22.08 25.81 6.39
N ARG A 24 -22.08 26.57 7.49
CA ARG A 24 -21.37 27.85 7.56
C ARG A 24 -19.88 27.56 7.41
N GLN A 25 -19.29 27.95 6.29
CA GLN A 25 -17.84 28.01 6.13
C GLN A 25 -17.37 29.34 6.73
N ALA A 26 -16.60 29.28 7.82
CA ALA A 26 -15.76 30.38 8.26
C ALA A 26 -14.39 30.27 7.55
N PRO A 27 -13.79 31.37 7.09
CA PRO A 27 -12.50 31.33 6.43
C PRO A 27 -11.42 31.22 7.50
N VAL A 28 -10.70 30.10 7.55
CA VAL A 28 -9.46 30.00 8.34
C VAL A 28 -8.31 30.29 7.39
N ALA A 29 -7.86 31.54 7.41
CA ALA A 29 -6.64 31.99 6.76
C ALA A 29 -5.42 31.52 7.57
N LEU A 30 -4.33 31.20 6.85
CA LEU A 30 -2.99 30.88 7.34
C LEU A 30 -2.80 29.54 8.07
N GLY A 31 -3.00 28.43 7.35
CA GLY A 31 -2.55 27.09 7.76
C GLY A 31 -2.07 26.22 6.59
N GLY A 32 -1.74 26.83 5.44
CA GLY A 32 -1.68 26.15 4.15
C GLY A 32 -0.41 25.35 3.83
N LEU A 33 0.60 25.31 4.70
CA LEU A 33 1.89 24.65 4.38
C LEU A 33 2.13 23.32 5.11
N LEU A 34 1.23 22.88 6.01
CA LEU A 34 1.43 21.67 6.81
C LEU A 34 0.39 20.57 6.52
N LEU A 35 -0.12 20.47 5.29
CA LEU A 35 -1.08 19.43 4.89
C LEU A 35 -0.68 18.65 3.62
N LEU A 36 0.47 18.93 3.02
CA LEU A 36 0.91 18.27 1.77
C LEU A 36 1.59 16.91 1.96
N LEU A 37 1.73 16.41 3.19
CA LEU A 37 2.46 15.15 3.48
C LEU A 37 1.58 13.90 3.60
N VAL A 38 0.26 13.97 3.36
CA VAL A 38 -0.65 12.82 3.63
C VAL A 38 -1.48 12.38 2.41
N ALA A 39 -1.06 12.73 1.20
CA ALA A 39 -1.73 12.25 -0.01
C ALA A 39 -0.72 11.61 -0.96
N LEU A 40 0.01 10.57 -0.50
CA LEU A 40 0.36 9.55 -1.47
C LEU A 40 -0.96 8.90 -1.88
N PRO A 41 -1.37 8.98 -3.16
CA PRO A 41 -2.53 8.25 -3.60
C PRO A 41 -2.29 6.77 -3.26
N PRO A 42 -3.31 6.05 -2.73
CA PRO A 42 -3.24 4.59 -2.80
C PRO A 42 -2.96 4.27 -4.26
N GLY A 43 -1.84 3.57 -4.53
CA GLY A 43 -1.43 3.24 -5.88
C GLY A 43 -2.66 2.74 -6.63
N THR A 44 -2.92 3.31 -7.81
CA THR A 44 -4.07 2.92 -8.60
C THR A 44 -3.94 1.43 -8.90
N ALA A 45 -4.71 0.62 -8.19
CA ALA A 45 -4.73 -0.82 -8.31
C ALA A 45 -5.42 -1.12 -9.65
N GLY A 46 -4.61 -1.54 -10.61
CA GLY A 46 -5.02 -1.86 -11.97
C GLY A 46 -4.10 -2.95 -12.49
N ALA A 47 -4.59 -3.74 -13.44
CA ALA A 47 -3.83 -4.78 -14.10
C ALA A 47 -2.48 -4.24 -14.57
N LYS A 48 -1.41 -4.97 -14.24
CA LYS A 48 -0.02 -4.58 -14.47
C LYS A 48 0.81 -5.81 -14.80
N ASP A 49 1.90 -5.61 -15.52
CA ASP A 49 2.86 -6.67 -15.77
C ASP A 49 3.97 -6.67 -14.70
N CYS A 50 4.40 -7.85 -14.26
CA CYS A 50 5.50 -8.03 -13.31
C CYS A 50 6.49 -9.09 -13.82
N MET A 51 7.67 -9.19 -13.21
CA MET A 51 8.58 -10.31 -13.46
C MET A 51 8.22 -11.50 -12.56
N PHE A 52 8.28 -12.69 -13.15
CA PHE A 52 8.09 -13.99 -12.50
C PHE A 52 9.38 -14.79 -12.53
N CYS A 53 9.81 -15.31 -11.39
CA CYS A 53 10.77 -16.41 -11.34
C CYS A 53 10.39 -17.34 -10.20
N GLU A 54 10.56 -18.64 -10.43
CA GLU A 54 10.34 -19.66 -9.41
C GLU A 54 11.34 -19.52 -8.26
N LEU A 55 11.01 -20.13 -7.13
CA LEU A 55 11.87 -20.15 -5.95
C LEU A 55 13.19 -20.85 -6.26
N THR A 56 14.29 -20.16 -6.01
CA THR A 56 15.65 -20.62 -6.28
C THR A 56 16.62 -20.16 -5.22
N ASP A 57 17.68 -20.93 -4.99
CA ASP A 57 18.83 -20.58 -4.16
C ASP A 57 19.91 -19.79 -4.93
N SER A 58 19.68 -19.49 -6.21
CA SER A 58 20.56 -18.61 -6.99
C SER A 58 20.39 -17.14 -6.60
N ALA A 59 21.49 -16.40 -6.58
CA ALA A 59 21.45 -14.95 -6.40
C ALA A 59 20.83 -14.22 -7.61
N ASP A 60 20.80 -14.88 -8.77
CA ASP A 60 20.24 -14.38 -10.01
C ASP A 60 18.82 -14.93 -10.22
N CYS A 61 17.85 -14.03 -10.38
CA CYS A 61 16.43 -14.33 -10.61
C CYS A 61 15.85 -13.25 -11.54
N PRO A 62 16.26 -13.23 -12.84
CA PRO A 62 15.88 -12.18 -13.77
C PRO A 62 14.37 -12.21 -14.05
N GLY A 63 13.84 -13.43 -14.19
CA GLY A 63 12.43 -13.71 -14.40
C GLY A 63 11.94 -13.48 -15.83
N ILE A 64 10.66 -13.78 -16.05
CA ILE A 64 9.91 -13.56 -17.28
C ILE A 64 8.69 -12.66 -17.00
N PRO A 65 8.22 -11.85 -17.96
CA PRO A 65 7.00 -11.06 -17.78
C PRO A 65 5.78 -11.96 -17.48
N MET A 66 4.93 -11.53 -16.55
CA MET A 66 3.62 -12.11 -16.24
C MET A 66 2.60 -10.99 -15.99
N ALA A 67 1.33 -11.22 -16.32
CA ALA A 67 0.25 -10.29 -15.98
C ALA A 67 -0.29 -10.56 -14.56
N CYS A 68 -0.55 -9.51 -13.80
CA CYS A 68 -1.18 -9.54 -12.49
C CYS A 68 -2.58 -8.94 -12.50
N GLY A 69 -3.41 -9.35 -11.56
CA GLY A 69 -4.75 -8.80 -11.33
C GLY A 69 -4.74 -7.39 -10.71
N ASP A 70 -5.92 -6.76 -10.70
CA ASP A 70 -6.08 -5.39 -10.19
C ASP A 70 -5.72 -5.27 -8.70
N ASP A 71 -6.03 -6.28 -7.89
CA ASP A 71 -5.79 -6.29 -6.43
C ASP A 71 -4.42 -6.88 -6.03
N GLU A 72 -3.55 -7.15 -7.01
CA GLU A 72 -2.23 -7.72 -6.78
C GLU A 72 -1.12 -6.67 -6.87
N ALA A 73 0.04 -6.95 -6.26
CA ALA A 73 1.27 -6.18 -6.35
C ALA A 73 2.42 -7.05 -6.87
N CYS A 74 3.36 -6.44 -7.60
CA CYS A 74 4.59 -7.15 -7.91
C CYS A 74 5.37 -7.36 -6.62
N PHE A 75 6.01 -8.53 -6.46
CA PHE A 75 6.89 -8.77 -5.32
C PHE A 75 8.25 -9.34 -5.72
N ILE A 76 9.20 -9.16 -4.80
CA ILE A 76 10.45 -9.92 -4.71
C ILE A 76 10.42 -10.61 -3.34
N GLY A 77 10.36 -11.93 -3.32
CA GLY A 77 10.36 -12.73 -2.10
C GLY A 77 11.79 -13.15 -1.77
N GLN A 78 12.16 -13.03 -0.49
CA GLN A 78 13.46 -13.46 0.01
C GLN A 78 13.26 -14.31 1.25
N GLY A 79 13.95 -15.44 1.32
CA GLY A 79 13.81 -16.38 2.41
C GLY A 79 15.15 -16.87 2.91
N THR A 80 15.22 -17.20 4.20
CA THR A 80 16.39 -17.80 4.82
C THR A 80 15.98 -19.05 5.61
N ALA A 81 16.93 -19.98 5.73
CA ALA A 81 16.83 -21.18 6.57
C ALA A 81 18.13 -21.32 7.38
N GLN A 82 18.08 -22.07 8.47
CA GLN A 82 19.26 -22.30 9.31
C GLN A 82 20.35 -23.01 8.50
N ASP A 83 21.57 -22.48 8.57
CA ASP A 83 22.77 -23.03 7.93
C ASP A 83 22.72 -23.19 6.39
N LEU A 84 21.78 -22.52 5.72
CA LEU A 84 21.64 -22.54 4.26
C LEU A 84 21.64 -21.14 3.67
N GLY A 85 21.96 -21.06 2.37
CA GLY A 85 21.89 -19.82 1.59
C GLY A 85 20.47 -19.27 1.46
N PRO A 86 20.33 -17.99 1.10
CA PRO A 86 19.02 -17.39 0.88
C PRO A 86 18.35 -17.97 -0.36
N VAL A 87 17.02 -17.96 -0.36
CA VAL A 87 16.21 -18.23 -1.55
C VAL A 87 15.50 -16.97 -2.01
N ILE A 88 15.22 -16.89 -3.31
CA ILE A 88 14.54 -15.76 -3.95
C ILE A 88 13.48 -16.24 -4.93
N ASN A 89 12.39 -15.48 -5.04
CA ASN A 89 11.39 -15.61 -6.10
C ASN A 89 10.77 -14.25 -6.44
N LYS A 90 10.04 -14.19 -7.55
CA LYS A 90 9.31 -12.99 -7.99
C LYS A 90 7.95 -13.38 -8.55
N GLY A 91 6.97 -12.47 -8.48
CA GLY A 91 5.66 -12.65 -9.11
C GLY A 91 4.64 -11.62 -8.66
N CYS A 92 3.36 -12.00 -8.70
CA CYS A 92 2.23 -11.26 -8.17
C CYS A 92 1.85 -11.79 -6.78
N VAL A 93 1.46 -10.90 -5.87
CA VAL A 93 0.90 -11.26 -4.57
C VAL A 93 -0.30 -10.37 -4.29
N GLY A 94 -1.34 -10.89 -3.62
CA GLY A 94 -2.44 -10.05 -3.14
C GLY A 94 -1.90 -8.89 -2.31
N SER A 95 -2.40 -7.68 -2.55
CA SER A 95 -1.86 -6.46 -1.91
C SER A 95 -1.92 -6.51 -0.39
N GLU A 96 -2.92 -7.22 0.16
CA GLU A 96 -3.11 -7.47 1.60
C GLU A 96 -2.11 -8.47 2.21
N GLU A 97 -1.55 -9.35 1.38
CA GLU A 97 -0.56 -10.36 1.80
C GLU A 97 0.89 -9.85 1.67
N CYS A 98 1.06 -8.62 1.18
CA CYS A 98 2.37 -8.01 1.02
C CYS A 98 3.12 -7.86 2.35
N GLY A 99 4.42 -8.16 2.37
CA GLY A 99 5.27 -7.99 3.55
C GLY A 99 5.06 -9.05 4.63
N ARG A 100 4.08 -9.94 4.47
CA ARG A 100 3.89 -11.07 5.38
C ARG A 100 5.04 -12.06 5.24
N GLN A 101 5.34 -12.70 6.37
CA GLN A 101 6.31 -13.78 6.44
C GLN A 101 5.56 -15.10 6.42
N GLU A 102 5.86 -15.94 5.44
CA GLU A 102 5.16 -17.20 5.21
C GLU A 102 6.17 -18.36 5.11
N PRO A 103 5.87 -19.54 5.70
CA PRO A 103 6.71 -20.71 5.59
C PRO A 103 6.57 -21.35 4.21
N VAL A 104 7.70 -21.56 3.51
CA VAL A 104 7.72 -22.21 2.19
C VAL A 104 8.73 -23.34 2.17
N THR A 105 8.30 -24.53 1.72
CA THR A 105 9.19 -25.69 1.60
C THR A 105 9.83 -25.72 0.21
N TYR A 106 11.17 -25.72 0.17
CA TYR A 106 11.98 -25.82 -1.03
C TYR A 106 13.06 -26.88 -0.82
N GLN A 107 13.16 -27.85 -1.74
CA GLN A 107 14.15 -28.94 -1.66
C GLN A 107 14.18 -29.68 -0.31
N GLY A 108 13.00 -29.83 0.33
CA GLY A 108 12.85 -30.50 1.63
C GLY A 108 13.17 -29.63 2.85
N VAL A 109 13.49 -28.35 2.66
CA VAL A 109 13.78 -27.40 3.75
C VAL A 109 12.71 -26.31 3.80
N THR A 110 12.28 -25.95 4.99
CA THR A 110 11.34 -24.84 5.20
C THR A 110 12.09 -23.53 5.38
N TYR A 111 11.86 -22.61 4.45
CA TYR A 111 12.35 -21.24 4.49
C TYR A 111 11.29 -20.32 5.07
N SER A 112 11.73 -19.28 5.78
CA SER A 112 10.87 -18.18 6.20
C SER A 112 10.92 -17.09 5.13
N LEU A 113 9.93 -17.06 4.23
CA LEU A 113 9.92 -16.17 3.07
C LEU A 113 9.18 -14.88 3.39
N THR A 114 9.79 -13.73 3.11
CA THR A 114 9.14 -12.41 3.22
C THR A 114 9.11 -11.71 1.86
N SER A 115 7.95 -11.18 1.48
CA SER A 115 7.73 -10.50 0.20
C SER A 115 7.91 -8.99 0.31
N ARG A 116 8.84 -8.40 -0.45
CA ARG A 116 8.91 -6.95 -0.66
C ARG A 116 8.13 -6.59 -1.92
N CYS A 117 7.08 -5.79 -1.78
CA CYS A 117 6.25 -5.41 -2.93
C CYS A 117 6.55 -4.01 -3.44
N CYS A 118 6.14 -3.78 -4.67
CA CYS A 118 6.16 -2.49 -5.33
C CYS A 118 4.97 -2.38 -6.28
N ASP A 119 4.67 -1.14 -6.65
CA ASP A 119 3.62 -0.80 -7.59
C ASP A 119 4.19 -0.25 -8.89
N GLY A 120 3.43 -0.42 -9.97
CA GLY A 120 3.81 -0.06 -11.33
C GLY A 120 4.33 -1.25 -12.14
N ASP A 121 4.25 -1.11 -13.47
CA ASP A 121 4.67 -2.14 -14.40
C ASP A 121 6.16 -2.47 -14.23
N MET A 122 6.44 -3.77 -14.14
CA MET A 122 7.78 -4.36 -14.11
C MET A 122 8.66 -3.83 -12.98
N CYS A 123 8.08 -3.29 -11.91
CA CYS A 123 8.84 -2.65 -10.83
C CYS A 123 9.78 -3.61 -10.08
N ASN A 124 9.53 -4.92 -10.14
CA ASN A 124 10.37 -5.98 -9.58
C ASN A 124 11.42 -6.53 -10.56
N GLY A 125 11.61 -5.89 -11.72
CA GLY A 125 12.59 -6.30 -12.74
C GLY A 125 14.03 -5.91 -12.44
N ALA A 126 14.27 -4.97 -11.52
CA ALA A 126 15.63 -4.61 -11.13
C ALA A 126 16.35 -5.81 -10.48
N PRO A 127 17.67 -5.96 -10.69
CA PRO A 127 18.48 -6.89 -9.93
C PRO A 127 18.34 -6.61 -8.44
N THR A 128 18.18 -7.67 -7.65
CA THR A 128 18.13 -7.57 -6.20
C THR A 128 19.48 -7.04 -5.70
N PRO A 129 19.54 -5.89 -5.01
CA PRO A 129 20.81 -5.38 -4.49
C PRO A 129 21.42 -6.41 -3.53
N ALA A 130 22.62 -6.87 -3.86
CA ALA A 130 23.39 -7.73 -2.96
C ALA A 130 23.87 -6.89 -1.78
N GLY A 131 23.20 -7.01 -0.64
CA GLY A 131 23.65 -6.38 0.61
C GLY A 131 23.17 -4.94 0.79
N GLY A 132 22.66 -4.66 1.99
CA GLY A 132 21.92 -3.45 2.30
C GLY A 132 22.74 -2.17 2.22
N LEU A 133 22.21 -1.19 1.51
CA LEU A 133 22.36 0.21 1.84
C LEU A 133 20.95 0.82 1.82
N ARG A 134 20.44 1.19 3.00
CA ARG A 134 19.34 2.14 3.08
C ARG A 134 19.91 3.49 2.62
N ALA A 135 19.78 3.80 1.35
CA ALA A 135 20.07 5.12 0.83
C ALA A 135 19.01 6.09 1.40
N GLY A 136 19.30 6.65 2.57
CA GLY A 136 18.53 7.76 3.11
C GLY A 136 18.68 8.95 2.16
N ALA A 137 17.59 9.40 1.56
CA ALA A 137 17.56 10.65 0.82
C ALA A 137 17.70 11.82 1.81
N ALA A 138 18.94 12.15 2.18
CA ALA A 138 19.25 13.39 2.87
C ALA A 138 19.52 14.48 1.81
N THR A 139 18.47 15.00 1.19
CA THR A 139 18.60 16.21 0.37
C THR A 139 18.76 17.42 1.28
N GLY A 140 19.97 17.97 1.30
CA GLY A 140 20.35 19.14 2.07
C GLY A 140 19.67 20.42 1.59
N LEU A 141 19.25 21.26 2.54
CA LEU A 141 18.86 22.65 2.33
C LEU A 141 19.90 23.56 2.96
N ALA A 142 21.06 23.68 2.33
CA ALA A 142 22.10 24.64 2.70
C ALA A 142 22.16 25.79 1.70
N LEU A 143 21.06 26.56 1.53
CA LEU A 143 21.08 27.79 0.74
C LEU A 143 20.31 28.98 1.36
N GLY A 144 19.75 28.82 2.56
CA GLY A 144 18.98 29.91 3.22
C GLY A 144 19.83 30.96 3.95
N ALA A 145 21.11 30.69 4.24
CA ALA A 145 21.92 31.55 5.10
C ALA A 145 22.62 32.72 4.38
N LEU A 146 22.74 32.69 3.05
CA LEU A 146 23.54 33.70 2.33
C LEU A 146 22.78 35.01 2.03
N TRP A 147 21.44 34.98 2.05
CA TRP A 147 20.60 36.17 1.79
C TRP A 147 20.37 37.07 3.00
N LEU A 148 20.70 36.63 4.22
CA LEU A 148 20.54 37.43 5.44
C LEU A 148 21.75 38.30 5.77
N LEU A 149 22.89 38.11 5.09
CA LEU A 149 24.13 38.86 5.34
C LEU A 149 24.42 39.96 4.30
N HIS A 150 23.72 39.99 3.15
CA HIS A 150 24.07 40.88 2.04
C HIS A 150 22.87 41.53 1.32
N GLY A 151 21.71 41.69 1.99
CA GLY A 151 20.58 42.45 1.44
C GLY A 151 20.73 43.96 1.68
N PRO A 152 20.42 44.82 0.69
CA PRO A 152 20.68 46.27 0.67
C PRO A 152 19.79 47.11 1.60
#